data_AF-A0A9C9BZE3-F1
#
_entry.id   AF-A0A9C9BZE3-F1
#
_cell.length_a   1.000
_cell.length_b   1.000
_cell.length_c   1.000
_cell.angle_alpha   90.00
_cell.angle_beta   90.00
_cell.angle_gamma   90.00
#
_symmetry.space_group_name_H-M   'P 1'
#
loop_
_entity.id
_entity.type
_entity.pdbx_description
1 polymer ?
#
loop_
_entity_poly.entity_id
_entity_poly.type
_entity_poly.pdbx_seq_one_letter_code
_entity_poly.pdbx_strand_id
1 'polypeptide(L)'
;MAFAIEQAVDRLEKEVADYQVPVVDLIAAQTKDPFKVLVATILSARTKDEVTAVASRRLFARAETVEELAALSVAELEKIIYPVGFFRNKAGYLAALPNVLQEKFAGKVPDTIDELIQLPGVGRKTANLVLAIAFAKPAICVDTHVHRIMNIWGYVKTKNPLQTEMALRQKLPQRYWIRINSILVAFGQGTCKPRLPHCDRCVLADLCPKTGVRPRKVPGLKAGATPAGQGRTFISWNVNGLRAALKKGFLDTFHELDADVFALQEIKALPDQLPDEVKHIPGYHAFWYPARKKGYSGTAVLTRTEPVNVIYGLGEEAFDAEGRVLTLEFDDFFLINGYFPNAQAKLKRLEYKQMFNAAVLSFMDRLSQKKSVVLCGDLNVAHREIDLANPKANVKNPGFSPPERAWMDEVVHAGYVDTFRLFNREPEQYTWWSYRFNARANNIGWRIDYFVVDPGSRDRVLDAAIHDEVTGSDHCPVSLRFK
;
A
#
# COMPACT_ATOMS: atom_id res chain seq x y z
N MET A 1 -7.57 26.59 22.66
CA MET A 1 -6.43 26.43 23.58
C MET A 1 -5.15 26.31 22.76
N ALA A 2 -4.03 26.86 23.22
CA ALA A 2 -2.74 26.69 22.55
C ALA A 2 -2.26 25.23 22.70
N PHE A 3 -1.67 24.66 21.66
CA PHE A 3 -1.13 23.30 21.70
C PHE A 3 0.06 23.21 22.67
N ALA A 4 0.01 22.23 23.59
CA ALA A 4 1.02 22.03 24.63
C ALA A 4 2.31 21.38 24.06
N ILE A 5 3.13 22.17 23.36
CA ILE A 5 4.28 21.68 22.60
C ILE A 5 5.31 20.95 23.48
N GLU A 6 5.58 21.42 24.70
CA GLU A 6 6.59 20.82 25.57
C GLU A 6 6.17 19.41 26.00
N GLN A 7 4.94 19.28 26.50
CA GLN A 7 4.37 17.99 26.87
C GLN A 7 4.31 17.03 25.67
N ALA A 8 3.99 17.54 24.48
CA ALA A 8 3.94 16.72 23.28
C ALA A 8 5.33 16.19 22.89
N VAL A 9 6.36 17.04 22.90
CA VAL A 9 7.73 16.63 22.58
C VAL A 9 8.26 15.65 23.62
N ASP A 10 8.06 15.89 24.91
CA ASP A 10 8.53 15.01 25.98
C ASP A 10 7.91 13.61 25.92
N ARG A 11 6.61 13.52 25.58
CA ARG A 11 5.94 12.21 25.36
C ARG A 11 6.49 11.50 24.12
N LEU A 12 6.73 12.24 23.04
CA LEU A 12 7.25 11.65 21.81
C LEU A 12 8.69 11.19 21.96
N GLU A 13 9.54 11.91 22.68
CA GLU A 13 10.93 11.49 22.92
C GLU A 13 11.00 10.12 23.59
N LYS A 14 10.07 9.85 24.51
CA LYS A 14 9.94 8.53 25.14
C LYS A 14 9.40 7.47 24.16
N GLU A 15 8.37 7.83 23.39
CA GLU A 15 7.76 6.92 22.41
C GLU A 15 8.74 6.49 21.31
N VAL A 16 9.54 7.42 20.78
CA VAL A 16 10.44 7.14 19.66
C VAL A 16 11.83 6.66 20.09
N ALA A 17 12.09 6.53 21.40
CA ALA A 17 13.39 6.09 21.91
C ALA A 17 13.80 4.70 21.37
N ASP A 18 12.82 3.81 21.21
CA ASP A 18 13.02 2.45 20.69
C ASP A 18 12.78 2.34 19.18
N TYR A 19 12.44 3.45 18.50
CA TYR A 19 12.18 3.44 17.07
C TYR A 19 13.51 3.44 16.29
N GLN A 20 13.44 3.02 15.02
CA GLN A 20 14.60 3.10 14.14
C GLN A 20 15.03 4.56 13.96
N VAL A 21 16.27 4.84 14.36
CA VAL A 21 16.90 6.17 14.20
C VAL A 21 17.09 6.46 12.71
N PRO A 22 16.79 7.69 12.23
CA PRO A 22 17.00 8.04 10.84
C PRO A 22 18.47 7.87 10.43
N VAL A 23 18.68 7.45 9.17
CA VAL A 23 20.03 7.05 8.68
C VAL A 23 21.09 8.15 8.81
N VAL A 24 20.71 9.42 8.64
CA VAL A 24 21.64 10.56 8.71
C VAL A 24 22.13 10.77 10.13
N ASP A 25 21.22 10.71 11.12
CA ASP A 25 21.57 10.77 12.55
C ASP A 25 22.50 9.61 12.94
N LEU A 26 22.25 8.40 12.43
CA LEU A 26 23.11 7.24 12.67
C LEU A 26 24.53 7.45 12.11
N ILE A 27 24.64 7.94 10.87
CA ILE A 27 25.94 8.24 10.25
C ILE A 27 26.68 9.31 11.06
N ALA A 28 25.98 10.38 11.47
CA ALA A 28 26.60 11.43 12.27
C ALA A 28 27.13 10.93 13.62
N ALA A 29 26.37 10.08 14.32
CA ALA A 29 26.80 9.48 15.57
C ALA A 29 28.02 8.56 15.39
N GLN A 30 28.09 7.83 14.27
CA GLN A 30 29.17 6.89 13.98
C GLN A 30 30.46 7.58 13.50
N THR A 31 30.34 8.60 12.65
CA THR A 31 31.51 9.20 11.99
C THR A 31 31.98 10.48 12.67
N LYS A 32 31.07 11.26 13.26
CA LYS A 32 31.32 12.63 13.75
C LYS A 32 32.00 13.53 12.70
N ASP A 33 31.72 13.27 11.43
CA ASP A 33 32.37 13.91 10.28
C ASP A 33 31.34 14.71 9.46
N PRO A 34 31.43 16.05 9.43
CA PRO A 34 30.52 16.90 8.65
C PRO A 34 30.47 16.59 7.15
N PHE A 35 31.56 16.12 6.54
CA PHE A 35 31.59 15.74 5.13
C PHE A 35 30.72 14.50 4.88
N LYS A 36 30.92 13.45 5.70
CA LYS A 36 30.10 12.22 5.61
C LYS A 36 28.62 12.51 5.89
N VAL A 37 28.31 13.40 6.84
CA VAL A 37 26.92 13.84 7.12
C VAL A 37 26.32 14.61 5.94
N LEU A 38 27.06 15.53 5.33
CA LEU A 38 26.61 16.27 4.15
C LEU A 38 26.29 15.33 2.98
N VAL A 39 27.22 14.44 2.64
CA VAL A 39 27.06 13.45 1.56
C VAL A 39 25.86 12.54 1.83
N ALA A 40 25.75 11.99 3.04
CA ALA A 40 24.60 11.18 3.44
C ALA A 40 23.27 11.94 3.34
N THR A 41 23.26 13.22 3.71
CA THR A 41 22.06 14.05 3.62
C THR A 41 21.63 14.26 2.17
N ILE A 42 22.57 14.54 1.25
CA ILE A 42 22.29 14.65 -0.19
C ILE A 42 21.69 13.34 -0.72
N LEU A 43 22.25 12.19 -0.33
CA LEU A 43 21.74 10.87 -0.72
C LEU A 43 20.34 10.58 -0.16
N SER A 44 20.08 10.99 1.08
CA SER A 44 18.79 10.77 1.78
C SER A 44 17.60 11.49 1.14
N ALA A 45 17.84 12.61 0.43
CA ALA A 45 16.76 13.42 -0.11
C ALA A 45 15.89 12.61 -1.10
N ARG A 46 14.64 12.32 -0.72
CA ARG A 46 13.70 11.49 -1.50
C ARG A 46 14.20 10.05 -1.75
N THR A 47 14.94 9.50 -0.79
CA THR A 47 15.40 8.11 -0.79
C THR A 47 15.02 7.47 0.54
N LYS A 48 14.71 6.17 0.55
CA LYS A 48 14.48 5.42 1.79
C LYS A 48 15.76 5.26 2.59
N ASP A 49 15.64 5.23 3.91
CA ASP A 49 16.78 5.14 4.83
C ASP A 49 17.64 3.90 4.60
N GLU A 50 17.05 2.73 4.31
CA GLU A 50 17.82 1.51 4.06
C GLU A 50 18.63 1.61 2.77
N VAL A 51 18.07 2.24 1.73
CA VAL A 51 18.76 2.46 0.46
C VAL A 51 19.89 3.46 0.64
N THR A 52 19.65 4.54 1.38
CA THR A 52 20.68 5.53 1.71
C THR A 52 21.80 4.89 2.54
N ALA A 53 21.49 4.09 3.56
CA ALA A 53 22.49 3.45 4.41
C ALA A 53 23.45 2.57 3.59
N VAL A 54 22.90 1.74 2.71
CA VAL A 54 23.69 0.86 1.85
C VAL A 54 24.51 1.67 0.84
N ALA A 55 23.91 2.70 0.22
CA ALA A 55 24.61 3.55 -0.74
C ALA A 55 25.75 4.35 -0.10
N SER A 56 25.51 4.96 1.06
CA SER A 56 26.52 5.67 1.85
C SER A 56 27.66 4.74 2.23
N ARG A 57 27.38 3.51 2.69
CA ARG A 57 28.43 2.53 3.01
C ARG A 57 29.31 2.20 1.81
N ARG A 58 28.71 1.95 0.64
CA ARG A 58 29.49 1.67 -0.59
C ARG A 58 30.31 2.86 -1.04
N LEU A 59 29.75 4.07 -0.92
CA LEU A 59 30.45 5.29 -1.28
C LEU A 59 31.63 5.54 -0.35
N PHE A 60 31.42 5.48 0.96
CA PHE A 60 32.50 5.69 1.93
C PHE A 60 33.55 4.58 1.92
N ALA A 61 33.21 3.36 1.51
CA ALA A 61 34.22 2.33 1.25
C ALA A 61 35.15 2.66 0.07
N ARG A 62 34.77 3.61 -0.79
CA ARG A 62 35.53 4.00 -1.99
C ARG A 62 36.13 5.40 -1.89
N ALA A 63 35.46 6.32 -1.21
CA ALA A 63 35.86 7.70 -0.98
C ALA A 63 35.36 8.18 0.38
N GLU A 64 36.28 8.31 1.34
CA GLU A 64 36.00 8.81 2.69
C GLU A 64 36.21 10.31 2.82
N THR A 65 37.04 10.89 1.96
CA THR A 65 37.48 12.29 1.99
C THR A 65 37.01 13.08 0.77
N VAL A 66 37.16 14.41 0.82
CA VAL A 66 36.80 15.31 -0.28
C VAL A 66 37.69 15.04 -1.50
N GLU A 67 38.98 14.77 -1.26
CA GLU A 67 39.99 14.49 -2.27
C GLU A 67 39.72 13.16 -2.98
N GLU A 68 39.38 12.11 -2.23
CA GLU A 68 39.01 10.81 -2.81
C GLU A 68 37.70 10.89 -3.59
N LEU A 69 36.74 11.72 -3.14
CA LEU A 69 35.51 11.95 -3.88
C LEU A 69 35.79 12.67 -5.22
N ALA A 70 36.75 13.60 -5.24
CA ALA A 70 37.16 14.32 -6.44
C ALA A 70 37.78 13.40 -7.51
N ALA A 71 38.36 12.28 -7.10
CA ALA A 71 38.96 11.30 -8.00
C ALA A 71 37.93 10.40 -8.72
N LEU A 72 36.66 10.41 -8.30
CA LEU A 72 35.62 9.56 -8.88
C LEU A 72 34.90 10.25 -10.04
N SER A 73 34.73 9.53 -11.15
CA SER A 73 33.91 10.01 -12.27
C SER A 73 32.42 9.95 -11.93
N VAL A 74 31.60 10.78 -12.61
CA VAL A 74 30.14 10.75 -12.49
C VAL A 74 29.58 9.35 -12.75
N ALA A 75 30.12 8.63 -13.75
CA ALA A 75 29.68 7.29 -14.10
C ALA A 75 29.98 6.25 -13.00
N GLU A 76 31.09 6.39 -12.27
CA GLU A 76 31.39 5.56 -11.11
C GLU A 76 30.44 5.88 -9.95
N LEU A 77 30.22 7.17 -9.67
CA LEU A 77 29.29 7.61 -8.63
C LEU A 77 27.88 7.08 -8.88
N GLU A 78 27.38 7.14 -10.12
CA GLU A 78 26.08 6.58 -10.49
C GLU A 78 25.97 5.09 -10.14
N LYS A 79 27.01 4.30 -10.44
CA LYS A 79 27.05 2.85 -10.13
C LYS A 79 27.09 2.61 -8.61
N ILE A 80 27.90 3.37 -7.88
CA ILE A 80 28.09 3.22 -6.43
C ILE A 80 26.79 3.53 -5.67
N ILE A 81 26.11 4.62 -6.05
CA ILE A 81 24.94 5.10 -5.30
C ILE A 81 23.61 4.52 -5.79
N TYR A 82 23.56 3.82 -6.92
CA TYR A 82 22.35 3.13 -7.36
C TYR A 82 21.84 2.12 -6.30
N PRO A 83 20.54 2.04 -5.96
CA PRO A 83 19.38 2.67 -6.60
C PRO A 83 18.82 3.90 -5.85
N VAL A 84 19.68 4.78 -5.31
CA VAL A 84 19.24 6.02 -4.66
C VAL A 84 18.27 6.81 -5.55
N GLY A 85 17.26 7.44 -4.94
CA GLY A 85 16.28 8.25 -5.69
C GLY A 85 16.97 9.41 -6.40
N PHE A 86 16.68 9.63 -7.70
CA PHE A 86 17.35 10.63 -8.53
C PHE A 86 18.89 10.49 -8.57
N PHE A 87 19.41 9.25 -8.56
CA PHE A 87 20.85 8.99 -8.47
C PHE A 87 21.69 9.73 -9.52
N ARG A 88 21.22 9.88 -10.76
CA ARG A 88 21.99 10.61 -11.80
C ARG A 88 22.25 12.07 -11.43
N ASN A 89 21.22 12.79 -10.97
CA ASN A 89 21.37 14.16 -10.50
C ASN A 89 22.31 14.23 -9.29
N LYS A 90 22.16 13.30 -8.34
CA LYS A 90 23.00 13.25 -7.13
C LYS A 90 24.45 12.90 -7.44
N ALA A 91 24.71 12.01 -8.40
CA ALA A 91 26.07 11.74 -8.88
C ALA A 91 26.70 13.01 -9.45
N GLY A 92 25.95 13.79 -10.24
CA GLY A 92 26.39 15.10 -10.72
C GLY A 92 26.71 16.09 -9.57
N TYR A 93 25.84 16.17 -8.55
CA TYR A 93 26.11 17.01 -7.37
C TYR A 93 27.35 16.57 -6.61
N LEU A 94 27.51 15.26 -6.36
CA LEU A 94 28.65 14.71 -5.64
C LEU A 94 29.96 14.90 -6.41
N ALA A 95 29.94 14.78 -7.74
CA ALA A 95 31.12 15.04 -8.57
C ALA A 95 31.54 16.52 -8.55
N ALA A 96 30.57 17.45 -8.49
CA ALA A 96 30.86 18.89 -8.44
C ALA A 96 31.24 19.38 -7.02
N LEU A 97 30.86 18.63 -5.98
CA LEU A 97 30.98 19.05 -4.58
C LEU A 97 32.43 19.35 -4.15
N PRO A 98 33.45 18.52 -4.44
CA PRO A 98 34.83 18.80 -4.06
C PRO A 98 35.37 20.13 -4.59
N ASN A 99 35.10 20.45 -5.86
CA ASN A 99 35.56 21.69 -6.47
C ASN A 99 34.96 22.91 -5.77
N VAL A 100 33.64 22.89 -5.51
CA VAL A 100 32.98 24.01 -4.81
C VAL A 100 33.48 24.16 -3.38
N LEU A 101 33.70 23.05 -2.66
CA LEU A 101 34.28 23.08 -1.31
C LEU A 101 35.70 23.65 -1.33
N GLN A 102 36.52 23.25 -2.28
CA GLN A 102 37.90 23.72 -2.39
C GLN A 102 37.98 25.20 -2.74
N GLU A 103 37.24 25.63 -3.77
CA GLU A 103 37.30 27.01 -4.29
C GLU A 103 36.70 28.04 -3.32
N LYS A 104 35.60 27.70 -2.64
CA LYS A 104 34.84 28.67 -1.84
C LYS A 104 35.04 28.53 -0.33
N PHE A 105 35.40 27.34 0.13
CA PHE A 105 35.38 26.98 1.56
C PHE A 105 36.66 26.27 2.03
N ALA A 106 37.76 26.39 1.27
CA ALA A 106 39.06 25.82 1.59
C ALA A 106 39.02 24.32 1.95
N GLY A 107 38.19 23.56 1.22
CA GLY A 107 38.03 22.11 1.38
C GLY A 107 37.17 21.70 2.58
N LYS A 108 36.59 22.65 3.32
CA LYS A 108 35.78 22.37 4.52
C LYS A 108 34.30 22.53 4.25
N VAL A 109 33.48 21.71 4.91
CA VAL A 109 32.03 21.91 4.91
C VAL A 109 31.71 23.18 5.72
N PRO A 110 31.04 24.18 5.13
CA PRO A 110 30.67 25.40 5.85
C PRO A 110 29.61 25.13 6.91
N ASP A 111 29.55 26.00 7.92
CA ASP A 111 28.72 25.81 9.12
C ASP A 111 27.68 26.94 9.31
N THR A 112 27.29 27.58 8.20
CA THR A 112 26.18 28.53 8.11
C THR A 112 25.20 28.15 6.99
N ILE A 113 23.93 28.56 7.11
CA ILE A 113 22.89 28.21 6.12
C ILE A 113 23.23 28.84 4.76
N ASP A 114 23.60 30.12 4.75
CA ASP A 114 23.80 30.90 3.53
C ASP A 114 25.00 30.41 2.71
N GLU A 115 25.99 29.80 3.36
CA GLU A 115 27.11 29.13 2.70
C GLU A 115 26.73 27.71 2.24
N LEU A 116 26.06 26.93 3.10
CA LEU A 116 25.67 25.56 2.77
C LEU A 116 24.76 25.48 1.54
N ILE A 117 23.82 26.41 1.38
CA ILE A 117 22.92 26.43 0.20
C ILE A 117 23.65 26.74 -1.13
N GLN A 118 24.91 27.16 -1.09
CA GLN A 118 25.73 27.34 -2.28
C GLN A 118 26.32 26.02 -2.79
N LEU A 119 26.26 24.95 -1.99
CA LEU A 119 26.79 23.65 -2.36
C LEU A 119 25.84 22.89 -3.32
N PRO A 120 26.37 22.13 -4.30
CA PRO A 120 25.56 21.35 -5.22
C PRO A 120 24.63 20.36 -4.49
N GLY A 121 23.35 20.38 -4.84
CA GLY A 121 22.35 19.49 -4.25
C GLY A 121 21.89 19.85 -2.83
N VAL A 122 22.37 20.97 -2.27
CA VAL A 122 21.99 21.44 -0.94
C VAL A 122 20.91 22.51 -1.01
N GLY A 123 19.68 22.12 -0.69
CA GLY A 123 18.60 23.07 -0.42
C GLY A 123 18.53 23.46 1.06
N ARG A 124 17.65 24.40 1.39
CA ARG A 124 17.46 24.89 2.78
C ARG A 124 17.20 23.80 3.82
N LYS A 125 16.42 22.77 3.47
CA LYS A 125 16.20 21.60 4.35
C LYS A 125 17.53 20.88 4.64
N THR A 126 18.27 20.54 3.59
CA THR A 126 19.56 19.85 3.68
C THR A 126 20.54 20.68 4.51
N ALA A 127 20.63 21.98 4.27
CA ALA A 127 21.49 22.89 5.04
C ALA A 127 21.11 22.88 6.54
N ASN A 128 19.83 23.06 6.88
CA ASN A 128 19.38 23.01 8.28
C ASN A 128 19.68 21.66 8.94
N LEU A 129 19.52 20.54 8.22
CA LEU A 129 19.81 19.21 8.77
C LEU A 129 21.31 19.03 9.03
N VAL A 130 22.17 19.45 8.10
CA VAL A 130 23.63 19.41 8.26
C VAL A 130 24.06 20.27 9.45
N LEU A 131 23.53 21.49 9.61
CA LEU A 131 23.84 22.34 10.76
C LEU A 131 23.42 21.72 12.09
N ALA A 132 22.20 21.19 12.15
CA ALA A 132 21.66 20.58 13.35
C ALA A 132 22.46 19.34 13.75
N ILE A 133 22.76 18.46 12.80
CA ILE A 133 23.33 17.14 13.06
C ILE A 133 24.86 17.15 13.07
N ALA A 134 25.51 17.75 12.07
CA ALA A 134 26.97 17.72 11.96
C ALA A 134 27.66 18.71 12.90
N PHE A 135 27.05 19.89 13.09
CA PHE A 135 27.65 21.00 13.83
C PHE A 135 26.99 21.26 15.19
N ALA A 136 25.94 20.51 15.54
CA ALA A 136 25.14 20.73 16.75
C ALA A 136 24.67 22.19 16.90
N LYS A 137 24.47 22.90 15.77
CA LYS A 137 24.03 24.29 15.77
C LYS A 137 22.50 24.38 15.77
N PRO A 138 21.91 25.38 16.45
CA PRO A 138 20.46 25.60 16.45
C PRO A 138 19.92 25.83 15.03
N ALA A 139 19.31 24.80 14.44
CA ALA A 139 18.69 24.85 13.13
C ALA A 139 17.43 23.97 13.10
N ILE A 140 16.37 24.43 12.42
CA ILE A 140 15.11 23.68 12.33
C ILE A 140 15.00 23.06 10.94
N CYS A 141 15.19 21.74 10.86
CA CYS A 141 14.95 21.00 9.62
C CYS A 141 13.44 20.73 9.47
N VAL A 142 12.79 21.38 8.49
CA VAL A 142 11.38 21.12 8.17
C VAL A 142 11.27 20.28 6.89
N ASP A 143 10.76 19.07 7.05
CA ASP A 143 10.38 18.20 5.95
C ASP A 143 8.86 17.97 5.92
N THR A 144 8.42 16.99 5.13
CA THR A 144 6.98 16.65 5.02
C THR A 144 6.39 16.16 6.33
N HIS A 145 7.16 15.50 7.20
CA HIS A 145 6.70 15.03 8.50
C HIS A 145 6.53 16.19 9.46
N VAL A 146 7.58 17.02 9.63
CA VAL A 146 7.54 18.20 10.50
C VAL A 146 6.44 19.17 10.04
N HIS A 147 6.40 19.47 8.74
CA HIS A 147 5.36 20.33 8.16
C HIS A 147 3.96 19.78 8.43
N ARG A 148 3.69 18.53 8.08
CA ARG A 148 2.36 17.93 8.25
C ARG A 148 1.96 17.90 9.72
N ILE A 149 2.80 17.33 10.59
CA ILE A 149 2.46 17.05 11.99
C ILE A 149 2.26 18.36 12.77
N MET A 150 3.11 19.37 12.56
CA MET A 150 2.93 20.68 13.21
C MET A 150 1.62 21.39 12.81
N ASN A 151 1.14 21.18 11.58
CA ASN A 151 -0.17 21.69 11.14
C ASN A 151 -1.33 20.83 11.69
N ILE A 152 -1.18 19.49 11.77
CA ILE A 152 -2.18 18.60 12.40
C ILE A 152 -2.41 18.98 13.87
N TRP A 153 -1.33 19.34 14.56
CA TRP A 153 -1.36 19.81 15.95
C TRP A 153 -1.98 21.20 16.12
N GLY A 154 -2.20 21.93 15.02
CA GLY A 154 -2.58 23.34 15.06
C GLY A 154 -1.52 24.25 15.68
N TYR A 155 -0.29 23.76 15.90
CA TYR A 155 0.81 24.54 16.47
C TYR A 155 1.26 25.64 15.50
N VAL A 156 1.21 25.33 14.20
CA VAL A 156 1.34 26.29 13.09
C VAL A 156 0.17 26.14 12.12
N LYS A 157 -0.07 27.18 11.31
CA LYS A 157 -1.03 27.16 10.19
C LYS A 157 -0.34 27.71 8.95
N THR A 158 0.19 26.82 8.11
CA THR A 158 1.12 27.15 7.03
C THR A 158 0.88 26.27 5.81
N LYS A 159 1.24 26.75 4.62
CA LYS A 159 0.96 26.03 3.36
C LYS A 159 2.15 25.25 2.81
N ASN A 160 3.36 25.54 3.27
CA ASN A 160 4.57 24.88 2.78
C ASN A 160 5.67 24.81 3.87
N PRO A 161 6.69 23.94 3.69
CA PRO A 161 7.77 23.77 4.65
C PRO A 161 8.54 25.04 5.02
N LEU A 162 8.74 25.96 4.06
CA LEU A 162 9.44 27.23 4.30
C LEU A 162 8.67 28.10 5.29
N GLN A 163 7.36 28.25 5.08
CA GLN A 163 6.47 28.99 5.99
C GLN A 163 6.44 28.33 7.37
N THR A 164 6.41 27.00 7.43
CA THR A 164 6.50 26.29 8.72
C THR A 164 7.81 26.58 9.42
N GLU A 165 8.96 26.54 8.73
CA GLU A 165 10.24 26.83 9.37
C GLU A 165 10.28 28.24 9.95
N MET A 166 9.82 29.24 9.18
CA MET A 166 9.75 30.63 9.66
C MET A 166 8.84 30.76 10.89
N ALA A 167 7.66 30.12 10.87
CA ALA A 167 6.75 30.12 12.01
C ALA A 167 7.34 29.41 13.24
N LEU A 168 8.07 28.30 13.03
CA LEU A 168 8.72 27.56 14.13
C LEU A 168 9.89 28.36 14.72
N ARG A 169 10.68 29.08 13.93
CA ARG A 169 11.76 29.94 14.45
C ARG A 169 11.25 31.02 15.41
N GLN A 170 10.02 31.47 15.23
CA GLN A 170 9.39 32.48 16.10
C GLN A 170 8.75 31.87 17.36
N LYS A 171 8.36 30.60 17.34
CA LYS A 171 7.47 30.00 18.36
C LYS A 171 8.08 28.82 19.12
N LEU A 172 8.88 27.99 18.45
CA LEU A 172 9.42 26.76 19.01
C LEU A 172 10.61 27.09 19.91
N PRO A 173 10.62 26.66 21.18
CA PRO A 173 11.77 26.85 22.05
C PRO A 173 13.06 26.28 21.46
N GLN A 174 14.16 27.04 21.53
CA GLN A 174 15.43 26.73 20.86
C GLN A 174 16.01 25.36 21.24
N ARG A 175 15.77 24.91 22.48
CA ARG A 175 16.15 23.57 22.97
C ARG A 175 15.58 22.40 22.16
N TYR A 176 14.56 22.62 21.34
CA TYR A 176 13.97 21.58 20.49
C TYR A 176 14.45 21.63 19.04
N TRP A 177 15.14 22.69 18.60
CA TRP A 177 15.41 22.94 17.19
C TRP A 177 16.16 21.80 16.51
N ILE A 178 17.20 21.28 17.18
CA ILE A 178 18.06 20.22 16.65
C ILE A 178 17.30 18.87 16.56
N ARG A 179 16.51 18.53 17.59
CA ARG A 179 15.91 17.20 17.76
C ARG A 179 14.53 17.03 17.16
N ILE A 180 13.80 18.11 16.90
CA ILE A 180 12.39 18.04 16.48
C ILE A 180 12.20 17.29 15.17
N ASN A 181 13.15 17.39 14.24
CA ASN A 181 13.04 16.68 12.96
C ASN A 181 13.12 15.17 13.17
N SER A 182 14.15 14.68 13.86
CA SER A 182 14.37 13.24 14.10
C SER A 182 13.18 12.62 14.84
N ILE A 183 12.64 13.30 15.86
CA ILE A 183 11.46 12.86 16.62
C ILE A 183 10.23 12.72 15.72
N LEU A 184 9.92 13.75 14.93
CA LEU A 184 8.70 13.78 14.10
C LEU A 184 8.79 12.89 12.87
N VAL A 185 9.99 12.66 12.34
CA VAL A 185 10.22 11.68 11.27
C VAL A 185 9.92 10.27 11.78
N ALA A 186 10.54 9.85 12.89
CA ALA A 186 10.31 8.53 13.48
C ALA A 186 8.82 8.32 13.82
N PHE A 187 8.21 9.29 14.53
CA PHE A 187 6.79 9.23 14.88
C PHE A 187 5.86 9.24 13.65
N GLY A 188 6.19 10.05 12.64
CA GLY A 188 5.38 10.23 11.44
C GLY A 188 5.45 9.09 10.43
N GLN A 189 6.46 8.22 10.53
CA GLN A 189 6.57 6.99 9.74
C GLN A 189 5.71 5.86 10.33
N GLY A 190 5.68 5.74 11.66
CA GLY A 190 4.99 4.63 12.35
C GLY A 190 3.53 4.91 12.73
N THR A 191 3.25 6.09 13.29
CA THR A 191 1.97 6.37 13.98
C THR A 191 1.19 7.49 13.32
N CYS A 192 1.78 8.68 13.17
CA CYS A 192 1.11 9.82 12.52
C CYS A 192 1.30 9.79 10.98
N LYS A 193 0.86 8.70 10.35
CA LYS A 193 1.01 8.44 8.91
C LYS A 193 0.31 9.49 8.04
N PRO A 194 0.76 9.70 6.78
CA PRO A 194 0.16 10.67 5.86
C PRO A 194 -1.31 10.39 5.53
N ARG A 195 -1.68 9.11 5.42
CA ARG A 195 -3.06 8.64 5.27
C ARG A 195 -3.41 7.82 6.49
N LEU A 196 -4.62 8.01 7.01
CA LEU A 196 -5.20 7.21 8.08
C LEU A 196 -4.25 7.07 9.29
N PRO A 197 -3.85 8.19 9.92
CA PRO A 197 -2.99 8.14 11.09
C PRO A 197 -3.61 7.25 12.17
N HIS A 198 -2.75 6.51 12.87
CA HIS A 198 -3.12 5.53 13.87
C HIS A 198 -3.40 6.24 15.21
N CYS A 199 -4.37 7.16 15.20
CA CYS A 199 -4.67 8.01 16.35
C CYS A 199 -5.18 7.25 17.57
N ASP A 200 -5.67 6.02 17.38
CA ASP A 200 -6.15 5.10 18.41
C ASP A 200 -5.06 4.60 19.35
N ARG A 201 -3.82 4.50 18.86
CA ARG A 201 -2.64 4.10 19.62
C ARG A 201 -1.62 5.23 19.77
N CYS A 202 -2.05 6.47 19.52
CA CYS A 202 -1.18 7.64 19.55
C CYS A 202 -1.01 8.16 20.98
N VAL A 203 0.23 8.28 21.45
CA VAL A 203 0.56 8.85 22.78
C VAL A 203 0.15 10.33 22.97
N LEU A 204 -0.21 11.00 21.87
CA LEU A 204 -0.73 12.37 21.85
C LEU A 204 -2.24 12.42 21.54
N ALA A 205 -2.98 11.31 21.59
CA ALA A 205 -4.39 11.28 21.19
C ALA A 205 -5.29 12.25 21.97
N ASP A 206 -4.95 12.50 23.23
CA ASP A 206 -5.59 13.44 24.17
C ASP A 206 -5.18 14.91 23.93
N LEU A 207 -3.95 15.15 23.43
CA LEU A 207 -3.41 16.49 23.19
C LEU A 207 -3.62 16.99 21.76
N CYS A 208 -3.67 16.07 20.79
CA CYS A 208 -3.67 16.37 19.37
C CYS A 208 -5.08 16.81 18.91
N PRO A 209 -5.24 18.03 18.37
CA PRO A 209 -6.51 18.49 17.82
C PRO A 209 -6.95 17.74 16.55
N LYS A 210 -6.06 16.92 15.96
CA LYS A 210 -6.34 16.14 14.74
C LYS A 210 -6.83 17.04 13.59
N THR A 211 -6.24 18.23 13.45
CA THR A 211 -6.70 19.22 12.48
C THR A 211 -6.51 18.70 11.05
N GLY A 212 -7.61 18.61 10.30
CA GLY A 212 -7.60 18.18 8.90
C GLY A 212 -7.20 16.72 8.68
N VAL A 213 -7.29 15.86 9.69
CA VAL A 213 -7.01 14.42 9.54
C VAL A 213 -8.26 13.58 9.71
N ARG A 214 -8.35 12.51 8.91
CA ARG A 214 -9.27 11.41 9.12
C ARG A 214 -8.48 10.23 9.69
N PRO A 215 -8.57 9.93 10.99
CA PRO A 215 -7.91 8.77 11.58
C PRO A 215 -8.38 7.47 10.93
N ARG A 216 -7.54 6.42 10.99
CA ARG A 216 -7.98 5.08 10.61
C ARG A 216 -9.17 4.63 11.46
N LYS A 217 -10.02 3.76 10.92
CA LYS A 217 -10.98 3.03 11.76
C LYS A 217 -10.20 2.03 12.62
N VAL A 218 -10.57 1.96 13.90
CA VAL A 218 -9.94 1.04 14.86
C VAL A 218 -10.58 -0.33 14.70
N PRO A 219 -9.81 -1.43 14.78
CA PRO A 219 -10.39 -2.76 14.87
C PRO A 219 -11.18 -2.91 16.18
N GLY A 220 -12.52 -3.01 16.10
CA GLY A 220 -13.47 -3.25 17.21
C GLY A 220 -14.53 -2.13 17.31
N LEU A 221 -15.84 -2.35 17.46
CA LEU A 221 -16.68 -3.51 17.73
C LEU A 221 -17.98 -3.35 16.92
N LYS A 222 -18.13 -4.03 15.79
CA LYS A 222 -19.43 -4.65 15.53
C LYS A 222 -19.30 -6.01 16.19
N ALA A 223 -19.75 -6.10 17.43
CA ALA A 223 -19.73 -7.35 18.17
C ALA A 223 -20.72 -8.31 17.50
N GLY A 224 -20.19 -9.31 16.80
CA GLY A 224 -20.97 -10.39 16.24
C GLY A 224 -21.40 -10.23 14.79
N ALA A 225 -21.94 -11.32 14.26
CA ALA A 225 -22.57 -11.40 12.95
C ALA A 225 -23.67 -10.34 12.82
N THR A 226 -23.76 -9.70 11.65
CA THR A 226 -24.96 -8.92 11.30
C THR A 226 -26.19 -9.83 11.45
N PRO A 227 -27.21 -9.44 12.25
CA PRO A 227 -28.38 -10.29 12.50
C PRO A 227 -29.05 -10.76 11.22
N ALA A 228 -29.61 -11.98 11.24
CA ALA A 228 -30.37 -12.52 10.11
C ALA A 228 -31.48 -11.53 9.68
N GLY A 229 -31.51 -11.18 8.38
CA GLY A 229 -32.47 -10.23 7.82
C GLY A 229 -31.99 -8.78 7.69
N GLN A 230 -30.82 -8.41 8.21
CA GLN A 230 -30.12 -7.16 7.86
C GLN A 230 -29.06 -7.41 6.79
N GLY A 231 -28.88 -6.45 5.87
CA GLY A 231 -27.92 -6.58 4.77
C GLY A 231 -26.48 -6.74 5.26
N ARG A 232 -25.86 -7.87 4.93
CA ARG A 232 -24.45 -8.19 5.13
C ARG A 232 -23.61 -7.56 4.02
N THR A 233 -22.40 -7.11 4.33
CA THR A 233 -21.46 -6.60 3.33
C THR A 233 -20.39 -7.65 3.05
N PHE A 234 -20.23 -8.02 1.79
CA PHE A 234 -19.17 -8.91 1.31
C PHE A 234 -18.19 -8.11 0.46
N ILE A 235 -16.89 -8.38 0.63
CA ILE A 235 -15.81 -7.82 -0.17
C ILE A 235 -15.11 -8.96 -0.89
N SER A 236 -14.83 -8.76 -2.18
CA SER A 236 -13.92 -9.59 -2.94
C SER A 236 -12.73 -8.75 -3.40
N TRP A 237 -11.51 -9.25 -3.22
CA TRP A 237 -10.29 -8.54 -3.60
C TRP A 237 -9.15 -9.46 -3.99
N ASN A 238 -8.72 -9.40 -5.26
CA ASN A 238 -7.46 -9.98 -5.67
C ASN A 238 -6.30 -9.10 -5.14
N VAL A 239 -5.55 -9.63 -4.17
CA VAL A 239 -4.51 -8.87 -3.46
C VAL A 239 -3.13 -8.94 -4.12
N ASN A 240 -2.98 -9.74 -5.20
CA ASN A 240 -1.73 -9.95 -5.92
C ASN A 240 -0.51 -10.15 -4.98
N GLY A 241 -0.68 -11.04 -4.01
CA GLY A 241 0.28 -11.32 -2.94
C GLY A 241 -0.02 -10.56 -1.66
N LEU A 242 -0.58 -11.27 -0.67
CA LEU A 242 -1.02 -10.68 0.59
C LEU A 242 0.13 -10.01 1.37
N ARG A 243 1.33 -10.60 1.37
CA ARG A 243 2.51 -9.98 2.02
C ARG A 243 2.89 -8.63 1.42
N ALA A 244 2.71 -8.45 0.11
CA ALA A 244 2.96 -7.17 -0.55
C ALA A 244 1.83 -6.18 -0.24
N ALA A 245 0.58 -6.64 -0.23
CA ALA A 245 -0.58 -5.82 0.14
C ALA A 245 -0.51 -5.32 1.59
N LEU A 246 -0.06 -6.14 2.55
CA LEU A 246 0.16 -5.74 3.95
C LEU A 246 1.10 -4.54 4.07
N LYS A 247 2.23 -4.56 3.35
CA LYS A 247 3.19 -3.44 3.31
C LYS A 247 2.61 -2.17 2.69
N LYS A 248 1.52 -2.29 1.93
CA LYS A 248 0.82 -1.20 1.25
C LYS A 248 -0.46 -0.75 1.99
N GLY A 249 -0.67 -1.19 3.24
CA GLY A 249 -1.78 -0.74 4.07
C GLY A 249 -3.04 -1.59 3.98
N PHE A 250 -2.94 -2.86 3.58
CA PHE A 250 -4.09 -3.78 3.51
C PHE A 250 -4.94 -3.80 4.80
N LEU A 251 -4.31 -3.87 5.99
CA LEU A 251 -5.06 -3.90 7.24
C LEU A 251 -5.84 -2.61 7.47
N ASP A 252 -5.26 -1.45 7.17
CA ASP A 252 -5.97 -0.17 7.30
C ASP A 252 -7.21 -0.17 6.37
N THR A 253 -7.07 -0.60 5.12
CA THR A 253 -8.18 -0.76 4.17
C THR A 253 -9.22 -1.80 4.64
N PHE A 254 -8.79 -2.95 5.16
CA PHE A 254 -9.67 -3.99 5.69
C PHE A 254 -10.57 -3.42 6.80
N HIS A 255 -9.99 -2.66 7.74
CA HIS A 255 -10.74 -2.02 8.82
C HIS A 255 -11.63 -0.87 8.33
N GLU A 256 -11.24 -0.16 7.28
CA GLU A 256 -12.07 0.88 6.68
C GLU A 256 -13.32 0.33 6.01
N LEU A 257 -13.16 -0.73 5.22
CA LEU A 257 -14.24 -1.41 4.50
C LEU A 257 -15.22 -2.10 5.47
N ASP A 258 -14.73 -2.61 6.61
CA ASP A 258 -15.55 -3.10 7.73
C ASP A 258 -16.65 -4.10 7.30
N ALA A 259 -16.31 -5.04 6.42
CA ALA A 259 -17.25 -5.99 5.84
C ALA A 259 -17.54 -7.18 6.77
N ASP A 260 -18.62 -7.91 6.54
CA ASP A 260 -18.90 -9.17 7.23
C ASP A 260 -18.03 -10.31 6.70
N VAL A 261 -17.66 -10.23 5.41
CA VAL A 261 -16.85 -11.22 4.71
C VAL A 261 -15.83 -10.54 3.81
N PHE A 262 -14.59 -11.03 3.83
CA PHE A 262 -13.53 -10.70 2.86
C PHE A 262 -13.06 -11.96 2.15
N ALA A 263 -13.36 -12.07 0.86
CA ALA A 263 -12.85 -13.07 -0.06
C ALA A 263 -11.59 -12.54 -0.77
N LEU A 264 -10.45 -13.15 -0.50
CA LEU A 264 -9.15 -12.75 -1.05
C LEU A 264 -8.70 -13.75 -2.11
N GLN A 265 -8.20 -13.24 -3.24
CA GLN A 265 -7.59 -14.01 -4.31
C GLN A 265 -6.10 -13.66 -4.47
N GLU A 266 -5.33 -14.56 -5.07
CA GLU A 266 -3.87 -14.46 -5.21
C GLU A 266 -3.14 -14.14 -3.89
N ILE A 267 -3.43 -14.85 -2.81
CA ILE A 267 -2.73 -14.60 -1.54
C ILE A 267 -1.21 -14.85 -1.64
N LYS A 268 -0.78 -15.78 -2.51
CA LYS A 268 0.63 -16.14 -2.81
C LYS A 268 1.50 -16.37 -1.56
N ALA A 269 0.89 -16.86 -0.49
CA ALA A 269 1.53 -17.09 0.79
C ALA A 269 0.91 -18.31 1.45
N LEU A 270 1.75 -19.07 2.14
CA LEU A 270 1.28 -20.03 3.13
C LEU A 270 0.92 -19.27 4.43
N PRO A 271 -0.04 -19.76 5.24
CA PRO A 271 -0.43 -19.08 6.48
C PRO A 271 0.74 -18.82 7.43
N ASP A 272 1.68 -19.76 7.58
CA ASP A 272 2.89 -19.62 8.40
C ASP A 272 3.81 -18.46 7.98
N GLN A 273 3.71 -18.00 6.74
CA GLN A 273 4.49 -16.87 6.21
C GLN A 273 3.84 -15.50 6.48
N LEU A 274 2.66 -15.48 7.11
CA LEU A 274 1.90 -14.28 7.39
C LEU A 274 2.06 -13.86 8.87
N PRO A 275 2.14 -12.54 9.14
CA PRO A 275 2.11 -12.01 10.50
C PRO A 275 0.84 -12.43 11.28
N ASP A 276 0.93 -12.55 12.60
CA ASP A 276 -0.23 -12.92 13.44
C ASP A 276 -1.40 -11.94 13.33
N GLU A 277 -1.12 -10.65 13.13
CA GLU A 277 -2.13 -9.58 12.96
C GLU A 277 -3.10 -9.80 11.80
N VAL A 278 -2.72 -10.51 10.73
CA VAL A 278 -3.62 -10.83 9.60
C VAL A 278 -4.23 -12.23 9.71
N LYS A 279 -3.53 -13.16 10.39
CA LYS A 279 -4.05 -14.52 10.63
C LYS A 279 -5.16 -14.52 11.68
N HIS A 280 -5.06 -13.62 12.65
CA HIS A 280 -5.93 -13.54 13.82
C HIS A 280 -6.49 -12.12 13.94
N ILE A 281 -7.29 -11.71 12.97
CA ILE A 281 -8.02 -10.45 13.05
C ILE A 281 -9.15 -10.63 14.08
N PRO A 282 -9.20 -9.84 15.17
CA PRO A 282 -10.24 -9.98 16.17
C PRO A 282 -11.65 -9.90 15.57
N GLY A 283 -12.49 -10.89 15.90
CA GLY A 283 -13.86 -10.99 15.41
C GLY A 283 -14.02 -11.62 14.02
N TYR A 284 -12.95 -12.15 13.41
CA TYR A 284 -13.02 -12.90 12.16
C TYR A 284 -12.46 -14.31 12.31
N HIS A 285 -13.13 -15.25 11.67
CA HIS A 285 -12.65 -16.60 11.37
C HIS A 285 -11.95 -16.55 10.01
N ALA A 286 -10.73 -17.10 9.92
CA ALA A 286 -9.92 -17.07 8.69
C ALA A 286 -9.72 -18.48 8.14
N PHE A 287 -10.10 -18.67 6.87
CA PHE A 287 -9.96 -19.92 6.13
C PHE A 287 -8.99 -19.72 4.97
N TRP A 288 -7.99 -20.58 4.87
CA TRP A 288 -6.88 -20.43 3.93
C TRP A 288 -6.80 -21.63 2.99
N TYR A 289 -6.74 -21.36 1.68
CA TYR A 289 -6.51 -22.38 0.66
C TYR A 289 -5.34 -21.98 -0.24
N PRO A 290 -4.09 -22.10 0.24
CA PRO A 290 -2.92 -21.77 -0.57
C PRO A 290 -2.69 -22.81 -1.66
N ALA A 291 -2.04 -22.40 -2.76
CA ALA A 291 -1.59 -23.36 -3.76
C ALA A 291 -0.46 -24.25 -3.22
N ARG A 292 -0.36 -25.49 -3.73
CA ARG A 292 0.78 -26.38 -3.45
C ARG A 292 2.12 -25.75 -3.89
N LYS A 293 2.10 -25.01 -5.00
CA LYS A 293 3.25 -24.23 -5.48
C LYS A 293 3.41 -22.95 -4.65
N LYS A 294 4.49 -22.86 -3.88
CA LYS A 294 4.80 -21.68 -3.05
C LYS A 294 4.87 -20.39 -3.89
N GLY A 295 4.32 -19.30 -3.36
CA GLY A 295 4.35 -17.99 -4.01
C GLY A 295 3.43 -17.82 -5.22
N TYR A 296 2.51 -18.77 -5.45
CA TYR A 296 1.61 -18.79 -6.59
C TYR A 296 0.16 -18.95 -6.13
N SER A 297 -0.78 -18.29 -6.82
CA SER A 297 -2.23 -18.46 -6.62
C SER A 297 -2.66 -18.40 -5.14
N GLY A 298 -3.67 -19.17 -4.77
CA GLY A 298 -4.21 -19.31 -3.42
C GLY A 298 -5.34 -18.32 -3.14
N THR A 299 -6.30 -18.77 -2.33
CA THR A 299 -7.46 -18.00 -1.89
C THR A 299 -7.56 -18.03 -0.37
N ALA A 300 -8.24 -17.02 0.19
CA ALA A 300 -8.60 -17.01 1.61
C ALA A 300 -9.96 -16.36 1.80
N VAL A 301 -10.70 -16.75 2.84
CA VAL A 301 -11.92 -16.07 3.26
C VAL A 301 -11.82 -15.74 4.74
N LEU A 302 -12.02 -14.47 5.08
CA LEU A 302 -12.16 -14.00 6.45
C LEU A 302 -13.63 -13.62 6.67
N THR A 303 -14.28 -14.19 7.67
CA THR A 303 -15.71 -13.98 7.94
C THR A 303 -15.98 -13.78 9.42
N ARG A 304 -16.94 -12.93 9.78
CA ARG A 304 -17.35 -12.75 11.18
C ARG A 304 -18.20 -13.88 11.71
N THR A 305 -19.00 -14.47 10.83
CA THR A 305 -19.85 -15.62 11.15
C THR A 305 -19.06 -16.87 10.84
N GLU A 306 -19.00 -17.79 11.80
CA GLU A 306 -18.44 -19.12 11.54
C GLU A 306 -19.33 -19.87 10.54
N PRO A 307 -18.77 -20.39 9.43
CA PRO A 307 -19.54 -21.16 8.46
C PRO A 307 -19.95 -22.52 9.05
N VAL A 308 -21.09 -23.03 8.59
CA VAL A 308 -21.57 -24.39 8.89
C VAL A 308 -20.58 -25.44 8.37
N ASN A 309 -20.00 -25.18 7.20
CA ASN A 309 -19.05 -26.07 6.56
C ASN A 309 -18.11 -25.31 5.61
N VAL A 310 -16.96 -25.89 5.33
CA VAL A 310 -15.95 -25.32 4.43
C VAL A 310 -15.53 -26.36 3.40
N ILE A 311 -15.64 -26.01 2.12
CA ILE A 311 -15.29 -26.89 0.99
C ILE A 311 -14.06 -26.30 0.30
N TYR A 312 -13.00 -27.09 0.27
CA TYR A 312 -11.73 -26.75 -0.38
C TYR A 312 -11.69 -27.38 -1.77
N GLY A 313 -11.62 -26.54 -2.79
CA GLY A 313 -11.59 -26.99 -4.18
C GLY A 313 -12.95 -27.33 -4.76
N LEU A 314 -12.93 -27.95 -5.94
CA LEU A 314 -14.11 -28.41 -6.67
C LEU A 314 -14.35 -29.92 -6.48
N GLY A 315 -13.41 -30.64 -5.88
CA GLY A 315 -13.42 -32.10 -5.79
C GLY A 315 -12.79 -32.76 -7.02
N GLU A 316 -11.97 -32.02 -7.77
CA GLU A 316 -11.31 -32.47 -8.99
C GLU A 316 -9.80 -32.21 -8.89
N GLU A 317 -9.01 -33.29 -8.88
CA GLU A 317 -7.55 -33.20 -8.65
C GLU A 317 -6.85 -32.26 -9.65
N ALA A 318 -7.36 -32.19 -10.89
CA ALA A 318 -6.85 -31.32 -11.94
C ALA A 318 -6.89 -29.82 -11.58
N PHE A 319 -7.81 -29.40 -10.71
CA PHE A 319 -8.03 -27.99 -10.35
C PHE A 319 -7.61 -27.66 -8.91
N ASP A 320 -7.58 -28.67 -8.03
CA ASP A 320 -7.44 -28.47 -6.59
C ASP A 320 -5.98 -28.30 -6.11
N ALA A 321 -5.00 -28.48 -6.98
CA ALA A 321 -3.60 -28.23 -6.65
C ALA A 321 -3.25 -26.73 -6.47
N GLU A 322 -4.05 -25.83 -7.05
CA GLU A 322 -3.73 -24.40 -7.17
C GLU A 322 -4.46 -23.50 -6.16
N GLY A 323 -5.28 -24.06 -5.25
CA GLY A 323 -5.94 -23.29 -4.20
C GLY A 323 -6.94 -22.25 -4.71
N ARG A 324 -7.63 -22.54 -5.83
CA ARG A 324 -8.41 -21.56 -6.61
C ARG A 324 -9.83 -21.33 -6.14
N VAL A 325 -10.44 -22.32 -5.49
CA VAL A 325 -11.86 -22.25 -5.09
C VAL A 325 -11.95 -22.60 -3.62
N LEU A 326 -12.45 -21.67 -2.82
CA LEU A 326 -12.75 -21.86 -1.40
C LEU A 326 -14.20 -21.49 -1.17
N THR A 327 -15.00 -22.46 -0.72
CA THR A 327 -16.44 -22.27 -0.52
C THR A 327 -16.78 -22.36 0.96
N LEU A 328 -17.48 -21.37 1.49
CA LEU A 328 -18.03 -21.37 2.83
C LEU A 328 -19.54 -21.57 2.75
N GLU A 329 -20.05 -22.53 3.50
CA GLU A 329 -21.48 -22.77 3.67
C GLU A 329 -21.99 -22.03 4.90
N PHE A 330 -23.00 -21.21 4.74
CA PHE A 330 -23.75 -20.59 5.83
C PHE A 330 -25.14 -21.22 5.92
N ASP A 331 -25.96 -20.81 6.89
CA ASP A 331 -27.29 -21.37 7.13
C ASP A 331 -28.18 -21.34 5.87
N ASP A 332 -28.13 -20.24 5.12
CA ASP A 332 -29.06 -19.95 4.03
C ASP A 332 -28.41 -19.65 2.67
N PHE A 333 -27.08 -19.70 2.57
CA PHE A 333 -26.36 -19.55 1.30
C PHE A 333 -24.96 -20.17 1.33
N PHE A 334 -24.40 -20.42 0.14
CA PHE A 334 -22.99 -20.70 -0.09
C PHE A 334 -22.29 -19.45 -0.63
N LEU A 335 -21.13 -19.14 -0.08
CA LEU A 335 -20.20 -18.17 -0.66
C LEU A 335 -19.04 -18.91 -1.31
N ILE A 336 -18.88 -18.75 -2.62
CA ILE A 336 -17.77 -19.31 -3.39
C ILE A 336 -16.77 -18.17 -3.65
N ASN A 337 -15.55 -18.29 -3.12
CA ASN A 337 -14.42 -17.43 -3.48
C ASN A 337 -13.60 -18.11 -4.58
N GLY A 338 -13.61 -17.54 -5.79
CA GLY A 338 -12.94 -18.08 -6.97
C GLY A 338 -11.79 -17.21 -7.48
N TYR A 339 -10.64 -17.83 -7.74
CA TYR A 339 -9.55 -17.24 -8.53
C TYR A 339 -9.36 -18.03 -9.82
N PHE A 340 -9.96 -17.54 -10.90
CA PHE A 340 -10.01 -18.24 -12.18
C PHE A 340 -8.64 -18.17 -12.88
N PRO A 341 -8.24 -19.23 -13.60
CA PRO A 341 -6.96 -19.23 -14.30
C PRO A 341 -6.95 -18.18 -15.42
N ASN A 342 -5.87 -17.42 -15.53
CA ASN A 342 -5.61 -16.57 -16.69
C ASN A 342 -5.25 -17.46 -17.91
N ALA A 343 -5.78 -17.14 -19.10
CA ALA A 343 -5.52 -17.91 -20.32
C ALA A 343 -4.06 -17.77 -20.85
N GLN A 344 -3.26 -16.88 -20.27
CA GLN A 344 -1.86 -16.58 -20.60
C GLN A 344 -1.64 -16.04 -22.01
N ALA A 345 -0.50 -15.37 -22.23
CA ALA A 345 -0.17 -14.78 -23.53
C ALA A 345 -0.31 -15.82 -24.67
N LYS A 346 -0.96 -15.40 -25.76
CA LYS A 346 -1.33 -16.27 -26.89
C LYS A 346 -2.30 -17.40 -26.54
N LEU A 347 -3.10 -17.24 -25.49
CA LEU A 347 -4.16 -18.17 -25.07
C LEU A 347 -3.67 -19.59 -24.76
N LYS A 348 -2.40 -19.72 -24.34
CA LYS A 348 -1.74 -21.02 -24.09
C LYS A 348 -2.45 -21.90 -23.05
N ARG A 349 -3.20 -21.29 -22.14
CA ARG A 349 -3.90 -21.96 -21.04
C ARG A 349 -5.42 -21.90 -21.20
N LEU A 350 -5.92 -21.56 -22.38
CA LEU A 350 -7.36 -21.39 -22.60
C LEU A 350 -8.14 -22.69 -22.38
N GLU A 351 -7.65 -23.82 -22.86
CA GLU A 351 -8.33 -25.12 -22.70
C GLU A 351 -8.52 -25.47 -21.21
N TYR A 352 -7.44 -25.40 -20.42
CA TYR A 352 -7.51 -25.58 -18.97
C TYR A 352 -8.50 -24.60 -18.31
N LYS A 353 -8.53 -23.34 -18.77
CA LYS A 353 -9.49 -22.36 -18.27
C LYS A 353 -10.92 -22.74 -18.60
N GLN A 354 -11.21 -23.19 -19.83
CA GLN A 354 -12.56 -23.58 -20.24
C GLN A 354 -13.06 -24.79 -19.43
N MET A 355 -12.20 -25.79 -19.20
CA MET A 355 -12.54 -26.93 -18.34
C MET A 355 -12.82 -26.49 -16.90
N PHE A 356 -11.97 -25.63 -16.34
CA PHE A 356 -12.17 -25.07 -15.00
C PHE A 356 -13.48 -24.27 -14.90
N ASN A 357 -13.75 -23.42 -15.89
CA ASN A 357 -14.95 -22.61 -16.00
C ASN A 357 -16.23 -23.47 -16.01
N ALA A 358 -16.24 -24.55 -16.79
CA ALA A 358 -17.34 -25.51 -16.84
C ALA A 358 -17.54 -26.24 -15.50
N ALA A 359 -16.44 -26.64 -14.84
CA ALA A 359 -16.49 -27.29 -13.54
C ALA A 359 -17.06 -26.36 -12.45
N VAL A 360 -16.70 -25.06 -12.47
CA VAL A 360 -17.27 -24.08 -11.54
C VAL A 360 -18.76 -23.87 -11.78
N LEU A 361 -19.21 -23.77 -13.04
CA LEU A 361 -20.64 -23.62 -13.34
C LEU A 361 -21.45 -24.84 -12.85
N SER A 362 -20.99 -26.06 -13.15
CA SER A 362 -21.59 -27.30 -12.64
C SER A 362 -21.60 -27.35 -11.10
N PHE A 363 -20.53 -26.87 -10.46
CA PHE A 363 -20.44 -26.78 -9.02
C PHE A 363 -21.48 -25.80 -8.44
N MET A 364 -21.62 -24.61 -9.02
CA MET A 364 -22.64 -23.62 -8.65
C MET A 364 -24.05 -24.21 -8.79
N ASP A 365 -24.33 -24.90 -9.89
CA ASP A 365 -25.65 -25.50 -10.15
C ASP A 365 -25.98 -26.58 -9.11
N ARG A 366 -25.01 -27.41 -8.73
CA ARG A 366 -25.19 -28.42 -7.68
C ARG A 366 -25.45 -27.80 -6.31
N LEU A 367 -24.80 -26.69 -5.99
CA LEU A 367 -25.00 -25.99 -4.73
C LEU A 367 -26.32 -25.21 -4.69
N SER A 368 -26.73 -24.62 -5.81
CA SER A 368 -27.97 -23.85 -5.93
C SER A 368 -29.22 -24.71 -5.75
N GLN A 369 -29.14 -26.03 -5.95
CA GLN A 369 -30.21 -26.97 -5.57
C GLN A 369 -30.45 -27.08 -4.06
N LYS A 370 -29.50 -26.63 -3.23
CA LYS A 370 -29.55 -26.78 -1.77
C LYS A 370 -29.82 -25.46 -1.06
N LYS A 371 -29.07 -24.41 -1.40
CA LYS A 371 -29.15 -23.06 -0.81
C LYS A 371 -28.81 -22.03 -1.88
N SER A 372 -29.08 -20.76 -1.60
CA SER A 372 -28.59 -19.65 -2.42
C SER A 372 -27.09 -19.75 -2.66
N VAL A 373 -26.62 -19.30 -3.83
CA VAL A 373 -25.20 -19.28 -4.20
C VAL A 373 -24.77 -17.86 -4.51
N VAL A 374 -23.66 -17.46 -3.90
CA VAL A 374 -22.96 -16.20 -4.16
C VAL A 374 -21.53 -16.55 -4.59
N LEU A 375 -21.24 -16.46 -5.89
CA LEU A 375 -19.88 -16.52 -6.42
C LEU A 375 -19.25 -15.12 -6.34
N CYS A 376 -18.01 -15.05 -5.89
CA CYS A 376 -17.20 -13.85 -5.93
C CYS A 376 -15.75 -14.14 -6.30
N GLY A 377 -15.06 -13.17 -6.88
CA GLY A 377 -13.63 -13.27 -7.14
C GLY A 377 -13.18 -12.71 -8.48
N ASP A 378 -11.89 -12.94 -8.77
CA ASP A 378 -11.27 -12.62 -10.06
C ASP A 378 -11.55 -13.75 -11.05
N LEU A 379 -12.47 -13.50 -11.97
CA LEU A 379 -12.88 -14.44 -13.00
C LEU A 379 -11.95 -14.42 -14.23
N ASN A 380 -10.98 -13.50 -14.25
CA ASN A 380 -10.04 -13.31 -15.34
C ASN A 380 -10.74 -13.12 -16.70
N VAL A 381 -11.93 -12.53 -16.74
CA VAL A 381 -12.68 -12.28 -17.98
C VAL A 381 -13.49 -10.99 -17.87
N ALA A 382 -13.41 -10.13 -18.88
CA ALA A 382 -14.33 -9.01 -19.06
C ALA A 382 -15.46 -9.48 -20.01
N HIS A 383 -16.72 -9.39 -19.57
CA HIS A 383 -17.85 -9.99 -20.29
C HIS A 383 -18.21 -9.26 -21.59
N ARG A 384 -18.43 -7.95 -21.48
CA ARG A 384 -18.90 -7.09 -22.58
C ARG A 384 -17.88 -6.01 -22.91
N GLU A 385 -18.02 -5.35 -24.06
CA GLU A 385 -17.12 -4.26 -24.46
C GLU A 385 -17.09 -3.09 -23.47
N ILE A 386 -18.18 -2.87 -22.72
CA ILE A 386 -18.25 -1.86 -21.66
C ILE A 386 -17.35 -2.19 -20.45
N ASP A 387 -16.90 -3.45 -20.32
CA ASP A 387 -16.13 -3.95 -19.20
C ASP A 387 -14.61 -3.77 -19.38
N LEU A 388 -14.15 -3.10 -20.45
CA LEU A 388 -12.74 -2.73 -20.62
C LEU A 388 -12.56 -1.49 -21.49
N ALA A 389 -11.47 -0.75 -21.30
CA ALA A 389 -11.24 0.52 -22.01
C ALA A 389 -10.98 0.38 -23.52
N ASN A 390 -10.38 -0.73 -23.97
CA ASN A 390 -9.92 -0.91 -25.35
C ASN A 390 -10.39 -2.26 -25.95
N PRO A 391 -11.69 -2.51 -26.12
CA PRO A 391 -12.23 -3.81 -26.53
C PRO A 391 -11.66 -4.31 -27.86
N LYS A 392 -11.65 -3.43 -28.88
CA LYS A 392 -11.23 -3.78 -30.25
C LYS A 392 -9.79 -4.32 -30.33
N ALA A 393 -8.88 -3.73 -29.53
CA ALA A 393 -7.48 -4.15 -29.49
C ALA A 393 -7.26 -5.45 -28.69
N ASN A 394 -8.23 -5.85 -27.86
CA ASN A 394 -8.09 -6.92 -26.89
C ASN A 394 -8.88 -8.20 -27.20
N VAL A 395 -9.62 -8.24 -28.32
CA VAL A 395 -10.39 -9.43 -28.74
C VAL A 395 -9.55 -10.71 -28.84
N LYS A 396 -8.24 -10.61 -29.08
CA LYS A 396 -7.33 -11.78 -29.15
C LYS A 396 -6.48 -11.97 -27.88
N ASN A 397 -6.69 -11.15 -26.86
CA ASN A 397 -5.91 -11.18 -25.62
C ASN A 397 -6.64 -11.96 -24.53
N PRO A 398 -5.89 -12.59 -23.60
CA PRO A 398 -6.46 -13.22 -22.42
C PRO A 398 -7.35 -12.26 -21.64
N GLY A 399 -8.49 -12.76 -21.21
CA GLY A 399 -9.50 -11.99 -20.49
C GLY A 399 -10.55 -11.32 -21.36
N PHE A 400 -10.40 -11.27 -22.68
CA PHE A 400 -11.44 -10.73 -23.58
C PHE A 400 -11.60 -11.54 -24.88
N SER A 401 -11.04 -12.75 -24.92
CA SER A 401 -11.20 -13.62 -26.08
C SER A 401 -12.65 -14.11 -26.24
N PRO A 402 -13.14 -14.39 -27.47
CA PRO A 402 -14.49 -14.89 -27.67
C PRO A 402 -14.84 -16.13 -26.83
N PRO A 403 -13.95 -17.14 -26.67
CA PRO A 403 -14.26 -18.30 -25.83
C PRO A 403 -14.37 -17.97 -24.33
N GLU A 404 -13.59 -17.01 -23.83
CA GLU A 404 -13.72 -16.57 -22.43
C GLU A 404 -15.04 -15.82 -22.20
N ARG A 405 -15.43 -14.96 -23.15
CA ARG A 405 -16.69 -14.23 -23.09
C ARG A 405 -17.92 -15.13 -23.24
N ALA A 406 -17.83 -16.15 -24.08
CA ALA A 406 -18.90 -17.14 -24.27
C ALA A 406 -19.26 -17.85 -22.97
N TRP A 407 -18.27 -18.14 -22.10
CA TRP A 407 -18.56 -18.70 -20.78
C TRP A 407 -19.37 -17.74 -19.89
N MET A 408 -19.05 -16.43 -19.89
CA MET A 408 -19.88 -15.46 -19.17
C MET A 408 -21.29 -15.34 -19.77
N ASP A 409 -21.43 -15.52 -21.08
CA ASP A 409 -22.75 -15.66 -21.70
C ASP A 409 -23.47 -16.90 -21.17
N GLU A 410 -22.83 -18.07 -21.10
CA GLU A 410 -23.43 -19.30 -20.52
C GLU A 410 -23.91 -19.10 -19.08
N VAL A 411 -23.09 -18.46 -18.24
CA VAL A 411 -23.46 -18.13 -16.84
C VAL A 411 -24.73 -17.29 -16.79
N VAL A 412 -24.83 -16.25 -17.62
CA VAL A 412 -26.02 -15.39 -17.67
C VAL A 412 -27.23 -16.11 -18.28
N HIS A 413 -27.03 -16.96 -19.30
CA HIS A 413 -28.11 -17.77 -19.90
C HIS A 413 -28.65 -18.83 -18.92
N ALA A 414 -27.81 -19.35 -18.02
CA ALA A 414 -28.23 -20.19 -16.90
C ALA A 414 -29.00 -19.41 -15.82
N GLY A 415 -29.17 -18.09 -15.98
CA GLY A 415 -29.96 -17.22 -15.12
C GLY A 415 -29.19 -16.60 -13.96
N TYR A 416 -27.89 -16.88 -13.83
CA TYR A 416 -27.06 -16.23 -12.83
C TYR A 416 -26.94 -14.73 -13.11
N VAL A 417 -26.85 -13.95 -12.05
CA VAL A 417 -26.99 -12.50 -12.09
C VAL A 417 -25.67 -11.83 -11.75
N ASP A 418 -25.09 -11.09 -12.70
CA ASP A 418 -24.01 -10.11 -12.43
C ASP A 418 -24.58 -8.97 -11.59
N THR A 419 -24.22 -8.96 -10.30
CA THR A 419 -24.81 -8.07 -9.31
C THR A 419 -24.47 -6.59 -9.56
N PHE A 420 -23.27 -6.28 -10.05
CA PHE A 420 -22.86 -4.91 -10.32
C PHE A 420 -23.73 -4.28 -11.42
N ARG A 421 -24.05 -5.06 -12.46
CA ARG A 421 -24.87 -4.60 -13.59
C ARG A 421 -26.36 -4.47 -13.27
N LEU A 422 -26.79 -4.85 -12.07
CA LEU A 422 -28.12 -4.47 -11.55
C LEU A 422 -28.21 -2.98 -11.23
N PHE A 423 -27.13 -2.39 -10.70
CA PHE A 423 -27.13 -1.02 -10.19
C PHE A 423 -26.37 -0.04 -11.10
N ASN A 424 -25.38 -0.53 -11.85
CA ASN A 424 -24.54 0.33 -12.67
C ASN A 424 -24.41 -0.19 -14.11
N ARG A 425 -24.86 0.63 -15.07
CA ARG A 425 -24.77 0.36 -16.51
C ARG A 425 -23.82 1.32 -17.25
N GLU A 426 -23.07 2.12 -16.50
CA GLU A 426 -22.15 3.11 -17.05
C GLU A 426 -20.84 2.46 -17.51
N PRO A 427 -20.17 3.06 -18.52
CA PRO A 427 -18.82 2.66 -18.93
C PRO A 427 -17.77 3.10 -17.90
N GLU A 428 -16.51 2.75 -18.18
CA GLU A 428 -15.35 3.19 -17.39
C GLU A 428 -15.30 2.68 -15.94
N GLN A 429 -16.07 1.63 -15.65
CA GLN A 429 -16.14 0.94 -14.36
C GLN A 429 -15.26 -0.31 -14.38
N TYR A 430 -14.02 -0.22 -13.88
CA TYR A 430 -13.02 -1.28 -13.96
C TYR A 430 -12.52 -1.71 -12.59
N THR A 431 -11.97 -2.92 -12.51
CA THR A 431 -11.47 -3.51 -11.26
C THR A 431 -9.98 -3.83 -11.29
N TRP A 432 -9.38 -3.91 -12.49
CA TRP A 432 -7.97 -4.21 -12.71
C TRP A 432 -7.32 -3.23 -13.69
N TRP A 433 -6.07 -2.85 -13.38
CA TRP A 433 -5.24 -2.01 -14.24
C TRP A 433 -3.79 -2.49 -14.23
N SER A 434 -3.17 -2.55 -15.40
CA SER A 434 -1.74 -2.85 -15.52
C SER A 434 -0.87 -1.83 -14.75
N TYR A 435 0.19 -2.31 -14.08
CA TYR A 435 1.20 -1.43 -13.50
C TYR A 435 1.99 -0.62 -14.55
N ARG A 436 1.88 -0.96 -15.84
CA ARG A 436 2.60 -0.28 -16.93
C ARG A 436 1.83 0.94 -17.43
N PHE A 437 2.56 1.89 -17.99
CA PHE A 437 2.00 3.04 -18.74
C PHE A 437 0.99 3.90 -17.95
N ASN A 438 1.10 3.92 -16.62
CA ASN A 438 0.17 4.63 -15.74
C ASN A 438 -1.31 4.27 -16.03
N ALA A 439 -1.59 3.01 -16.39
CA ALA A 439 -2.92 2.59 -16.84
C ALA A 439 -4.03 2.96 -15.86
N ARG A 440 -3.81 2.78 -14.55
CA ARG A 440 -4.76 3.16 -13.50
C ARG A 440 -5.06 4.66 -13.47
N ALA A 441 -4.05 5.51 -13.62
CA ALA A 441 -4.24 6.97 -13.62
C ALA A 441 -4.99 7.46 -14.87
N ASN A 442 -4.85 6.75 -16.00
CA ASN A 442 -5.54 7.04 -17.25
C ASN A 442 -6.86 6.25 -17.41
N ASN A 443 -7.30 5.55 -16.37
CA ASN A 443 -8.42 4.62 -16.36
C ASN A 443 -8.46 3.61 -17.52
N ILE A 444 -7.29 3.11 -17.96
CA ILE A 444 -7.18 2.06 -18.98
C ILE A 444 -7.28 0.70 -18.28
N GLY A 445 -8.51 0.32 -17.91
CA GLY A 445 -8.79 -0.83 -17.05
C GLY A 445 -9.66 -1.91 -17.67
N TRP A 446 -9.87 -2.96 -16.87
CA TRP A 446 -10.72 -4.12 -17.15
C TRP A 446 -11.55 -4.44 -15.90
N ARG A 447 -12.81 -4.80 -16.06
CA ARG A 447 -13.65 -5.35 -14.99
C ARG A 447 -13.58 -6.87 -15.08
N ILE A 448 -12.79 -7.45 -14.19
CA ILE A 448 -12.57 -8.91 -14.12
C ILE A 448 -12.89 -9.50 -12.74
N ASP A 449 -13.27 -8.66 -11.78
CA ASP A 449 -13.68 -9.04 -10.43
C ASP A 449 -15.19 -8.90 -10.29
N TYR A 450 -15.86 -9.95 -9.84
CA TYR A 450 -17.32 -10.05 -9.88
C TYR A 450 -17.90 -10.52 -8.55
N PHE A 451 -19.18 -10.16 -8.35
CA PHE A 451 -20.12 -10.93 -7.56
C PHE A 451 -21.25 -11.40 -8.49
N VAL A 452 -21.52 -12.70 -8.49
CA VAL A 452 -22.56 -13.36 -9.27
C VAL A 452 -23.44 -14.17 -8.32
N VAL A 453 -24.76 -14.01 -8.43
CA VAL A 453 -25.71 -14.75 -7.57
C VAL A 453 -26.63 -15.65 -8.39
N ASP A 454 -27.13 -16.71 -7.77
CA ASP A 454 -28.16 -17.56 -8.39
C ASP A 454 -29.45 -16.78 -8.70
N PRO A 455 -30.29 -17.26 -9.65
CA PRO A 455 -31.49 -16.54 -10.07
C PRO A 455 -32.46 -16.20 -8.92
N GLY A 456 -32.61 -17.12 -7.95
CA GLY A 456 -33.51 -16.94 -6.81
C GLY A 456 -33.02 -15.93 -5.78
N SER A 457 -31.75 -15.56 -5.84
CA SER A 457 -31.12 -14.61 -4.92
C SER A 457 -31.11 -13.16 -5.44
N ARG A 458 -31.68 -12.87 -6.61
CA ARG A 458 -31.71 -11.52 -7.18
C ARG A 458 -32.25 -10.47 -6.19
N ASP A 459 -33.36 -10.75 -5.52
CA ASP A 459 -34.00 -9.82 -4.57
C ASP A 459 -33.31 -9.77 -3.20
N ARG A 460 -32.30 -10.63 -2.98
CA ARG A 460 -31.42 -10.56 -1.81
C ARG A 460 -30.27 -9.58 -2.03
N VAL A 461 -30.03 -9.15 -3.26
CA VAL A 461 -28.99 -8.17 -3.58
C VAL A 461 -29.51 -6.76 -3.30
N LEU A 462 -28.89 -6.09 -2.32
CA LEU A 462 -29.30 -4.77 -1.87
C LEU A 462 -28.47 -3.64 -2.51
N ASP A 463 -27.20 -3.91 -2.82
CA ASP A 463 -26.28 -2.94 -3.43
C ASP A 463 -25.03 -3.67 -3.98
N ALA A 464 -24.33 -3.07 -4.95
CA ALA A 464 -23.05 -3.56 -5.44
C ALA A 464 -22.17 -2.39 -5.93
N ALA A 465 -20.88 -2.41 -5.58
CA ALA A 465 -19.96 -1.31 -5.87
C ALA A 465 -18.53 -1.77 -6.18
N ILE A 466 -17.79 -0.89 -6.86
CA ILE A 466 -16.35 -1.00 -7.14
C ILE A 466 -15.65 0.11 -6.35
N HIS A 467 -14.57 -0.23 -5.64
CA HIS A 467 -13.82 0.71 -4.78
C HIS A 467 -12.51 1.13 -5.47
N ASP A 468 -12.61 1.75 -6.65
CA ASP A 468 -11.49 2.06 -7.55
C ASP A 468 -10.43 3.02 -6.96
N GLU A 469 -10.77 3.75 -5.91
CA GLU A 469 -9.86 4.59 -5.13
C GLU A 469 -8.93 3.79 -4.21
N VAL A 470 -9.27 2.53 -3.91
CA VAL A 470 -8.51 1.66 -3.02
C VAL A 470 -7.33 1.04 -3.74
N THR A 471 -6.13 1.47 -3.36
CA THR A 471 -4.86 0.94 -3.86
C THR A 471 -4.33 -0.18 -2.97
N GLY A 472 -3.38 -0.96 -3.47
CA GLY A 472 -2.69 -2.01 -2.70
C GLY A 472 -2.33 -3.19 -3.59
N SER A 473 -3.21 -3.46 -4.55
CA SER A 473 -3.05 -4.40 -5.65
C SER A 473 -3.18 -3.66 -6.99
N ASP A 474 -2.90 -4.34 -8.09
CA ASP A 474 -3.32 -3.97 -9.45
C ASP A 474 -4.83 -4.12 -9.62
N HIS A 475 -5.50 -4.82 -8.70
CA HIS A 475 -6.94 -4.80 -8.54
C HIS A 475 -7.40 -3.82 -7.45
N CYS A 476 -8.64 -3.36 -7.55
CA CYS A 476 -9.38 -2.78 -6.43
C CYS A 476 -10.41 -3.78 -5.86
N PRO A 477 -10.86 -3.61 -4.61
CA PRO A 477 -11.95 -4.40 -4.05
C PRO A 477 -13.27 -4.12 -4.77
N VAL A 478 -14.12 -5.14 -4.84
CA VAL A 478 -15.54 -5.02 -5.18
C VAL A 478 -16.38 -5.43 -3.98
N SER A 479 -17.58 -4.85 -3.83
CA SER A 479 -18.49 -5.16 -2.73
C SER A 479 -19.87 -5.57 -3.18
N LEU A 480 -20.50 -6.44 -2.40
CA LEU A 480 -21.90 -6.80 -2.49
C LEU A 480 -22.56 -6.57 -1.12
N ARG A 481 -23.71 -5.91 -1.10
CA ARG A 481 -24.58 -5.89 0.08
C ARG A 481 -25.71 -6.90 -0.12
N PHE A 482 -25.77 -7.93 0.71
CA PHE A 482 -26.60 -9.12 0.53
C PHE A 482 -27.46 -9.41 1.76
N LYS A 483 -28.75 -9.68 1.56
CA LYS A 483 -29.73 -9.91 2.63
C LYS A 483 -29.62 -11.29 3.27
#